data_AF-A0A672KYV7-F1
#
_entry.id   AF-A0A672KYV7-F1
#
_cell.length_a   1.000
_cell.length_b   1.000
_cell.length_c   1.000
_cell.angle_alpha   90.00
_cell.angle_beta   90.00
_cell.angle_gamma   90.00
#
_symmetry.space_group_name_H-M   'P 1'
#
loop_
_entity.id
_entity.type
_entity.pdbx_description
1 polymer ?
#
loop_
_entity_poly.entity_id
_entity_poly.type
_entity_poly.pdbx_seq_one_letter_code
_entity_poly.pdbx_strand_id
1 'polypeptide(L)'
;MRFTGAQRKTVQGHLELLGEGVWSHTIVLFIHGDDLLDTSIEQHIESEGQDLQWLLDKCGNRYHVLNFKDRSDDTQVKELLEKIEETVAQNRVKLTSVLSLVPSGLMIPKCCGL
;
A
#
# COMPACT_ATOMS: atom_id res chain seq x y z
N MET A 1 -18.61 -7.23 -1.25
CA MET A 1 -18.57 -6.77 -2.66
C MET A 1 -17.30 -7.32 -3.31
N ARG A 2 -17.37 -7.81 -4.55
CA ARG A 2 -16.24 -8.48 -5.21
C ARG A 2 -15.33 -7.49 -5.93
N PHE A 3 -14.02 -7.63 -5.80
CA PHE A 3 -13.07 -6.86 -6.62
C PHE A 3 -12.96 -7.50 -8.01
N THR A 4 -13.21 -6.71 -9.05
CA THR A 4 -13.34 -7.20 -10.43
C THR A 4 -12.15 -6.78 -11.30
N GLY A 5 -11.93 -7.50 -12.39
CA GLY A 5 -10.92 -7.14 -13.38
C GLY A 5 -11.09 -5.74 -14.00
N ALA A 6 -12.32 -5.19 -14.03
CA ALA A 6 -12.55 -3.82 -14.46
C ALA A 6 -11.98 -2.80 -13.45
N GLN A 7 -12.19 -3.06 -12.14
CA GLN A 7 -11.59 -2.26 -11.08
C GLN A 7 -10.07 -2.38 -11.09
N ARG A 8 -9.52 -3.59 -11.27
CA ARG A 8 -8.07 -3.80 -11.42
C ARG A 8 -7.48 -2.93 -12.52
N LYS A 9 -8.05 -2.98 -13.73
CA LYS A 9 -7.57 -2.19 -14.88
C LYS A 9 -7.61 -0.69 -14.60
N THR A 10 -8.67 -0.23 -13.93
CA THR A 10 -8.82 1.19 -13.57
C THR A 10 -7.76 1.62 -12.56
N VAL A 11 -7.57 0.83 -11.49
CA VAL A 11 -6.55 1.10 -10.47
C VAL A 11 -5.15 1.08 -11.07
N GLN A 12 -4.84 0.08 -11.90
CA GLN A 12 -3.57 -0.03 -12.60
C GLN A 12 -3.30 1.21 -13.45
N GLY A 13 -4.26 1.60 -14.31
CA GLY A 13 -4.10 2.74 -15.19
C GLY A 13 -3.88 4.05 -14.43
N HIS A 14 -4.62 4.29 -13.34
CA HIS A 14 -4.45 5.52 -12.55
C HIS A 14 -3.11 5.57 -11.79
N LEU A 15 -2.69 4.45 -11.21
CA LEU A 15 -1.45 4.41 -10.44
C LEU A 15 -0.22 4.44 -11.34
N GLU A 16 -0.23 3.79 -12.50
CA GLU A 16 0.90 3.84 -13.44
C GLU A 16 1.20 5.27 -13.95
N LEU A 17 0.22 6.18 -13.96
CA LEU A 17 0.44 7.61 -14.27
C LEU A 17 1.34 8.31 -13.24
N LEU A 18 1.42 7.79 -12.01
CA LEU A 18 2.26 8.32 -10.92
C LEU A 18 3.66 7.69 -10.91
N GLY A 19 3.95 6.79 -11.87
CA GLY A 19 5.20 6.06 -12.00
C GLY A 19 5.24 4.75 -11.22
N GLU A 20 6.14 3.84 -11.61
CA GLU A 20 6.21 2.48 -11.06
C GLU A 20 6.48 2.45 -9.54
N GLY A 21 7.13 3.48 -8.99
CA GLY A 21 7.39 3.60 -7.56
C GLY A 21 6.15 3.88 -6.71
N VAL A 22 4.99 4.20 -7.30
CA VAL A 22 3.78 4.49 -6.53
C VAL A 22 3.30 3.27 -5.75
N TRP A 23 3.47 2.07 -6.31
CA TRP A 23 3.00 0.84 -5.70
C TRP A 23 3.65 0.62 -4.34
N SER A 24 4.92 1.01 -4.18
CA SER A 24 5.63 0.93 -2.89
C SER A 24 5.17 1.98 -1.88
N HIS A 25 4.31 2.93 -2.26
CA HIS A 25 3.73 3.95 -1.39
C HIS A 25 2.21 3.78 -1.18
N THR A 26 1.59 2.79 -1.84
CA THR A 26 0.16 2.53 -1.75
C THR A 26 -0.17 1.56 -0.61
N ILE A 27 -1.25 1.85 0.12
CA ILE A 27 -1.89 0.97 1.10
C ILE A 27 -3.32 0.71 0.62
N VAL A 28 -3.76 -0.54 0.61
CA VAL A 28 -5.14 -0.91 0.26
C VAL A 28 -6.04 -0.72 1.48
N LEU A 29 -7.09 0.09 1.34
CA LEU A 29 -8.02 0.37 2.44
C LEU A 29 -9.31 -0.42 2.28
N PHE A 30 -9.62 -1.27 3.25
CA PHE A 30 -10.91 -1.94 3.36
C PHE A 30 -11.79 -1.15 4.33
N ILE A 31 -12.92 -0.64 3.86
CA ILE A 31 -13.86 0.12 4.69
C ILE A 31 -15.07 -0.77 4.97
N HIS A 32 -15.36 -0.96 6.25
CA HIS A 32 -16.42 -1.82 6.73
C HIS A 32 -17.61 -1.01 7.29
N GLY A 33 -18.83 -1.36 6.88
CA GLY A 33 -20.09 -0.82 7.40
C GLY A 33 -20.87 -1.88 8.17
N ASP A 34 -21.52 -2.81 7.45
CA ASP A 34 -22.31 -3.93 8.02
C ASP A 34 -22.11 -5.27 7.28
N ASP A 35 -21.43 -5.31 6.13
CA ASP A 35 -21.48 -6.43 5.16
C ASP A 35 -20.54 -7.64 5.42
N LEU A 36 -19.85 -7.69 6.57
CA LEU A 36 -18.91 -8.74 6.99
C LEU A 36 -19.40 -9.21 8.36
N LEU A 37 -20.69 -9.55 8.42
CA LEU A 37 -21.22 -10.28 9.56
C LEU A 37 -20.48 -11.64 9.59
N ASP A 38 -19.55 -11.76 10.54
CA ASP A 38 -18.77 -12.95 10.91
C ASP A 38 -17.60 -13.39 10.00
N THR A 39 -17.19 -12.62 9.00
CA THR A 39 -16.02 -12.99 8.16
C THR A 39 -14.84 -12.06 8.43
N SER A 40 -13.69 -12.62 8.79
CA SER A 40 -12.46 -11.83 8.96
C SER A 40 -12.01 -11.26 7.62
N ILE A 41 -11.23 -10.17 7.63
CA ILE A 41 -10.73 -9.60 6.39
C ILE A 41 -9.82 -10.58 5.65
N GLU A 42 -9.08 -11.41 6.37
CA GLU A 42 -8.22 -12.45 5.82
C GLU A 42 -9.05 -13.50 5.07
N GLN A 43 -10.15 -13.97 5.68
CA GLN A 43 -11.08 -14.88 5.01
C GLN A 43 -11.71 -14.24 3.77
N HIS A 44 -12.03 -12.95 3.83
CA HIS A 44 -12.53 -12.23 2.67
C HIS A 44 -11.47 -12.19 1.56
N ILE A 45 -10.21 -11.84 1.86
CA ILE A 45 -9.10 -11.82 0.91
C ILE A 45 -8.86 -13.20 0.29
N GLU A 46 -8.88 -14.26 1.09
CA GLU A 46 -8.73 -15.65 0.63
C GLU A 46 -9.88 -16.08 -0.29
N SER A 47 -11.10 -15.64 0.01
CA SER A 47 -12.28 -15.94 -0.80
C SER A 47 -12.35 -15.14 -2.11
N GLU A 48 -11.57 -14.06 -2.21
CA GLU A 48 -11.57 -13.15 -3.35
C GLU A 48 -10.72 -13.66 -4.53
N GLY A 49 -10.99 -13.09 -5.71
CA GLY A 49 -10.34 -13.51 -6.94
C GLY A 49 -8.89 -13.05 -7.09
N GLN A 50 -8.22 -13.58 -8.13
CA GLN A 50 -6.85 -13.24 -8.50
C GLN A 50 -6.63 -11.72 -8.71
N ASP A 51 -7.68 -10.98 -9.08
CA ASP A 51 -7.59 -9.54 -9.26
C ASP A 51 -7.27 -8.80 -7.95
N LEU A 52 -7.84 -9.23 -6.82
CA LEU A 52 -7.56 -8.62 -5.51
C LEU A 52 -6.18 -9.04 -5.00
N GLN A 53 -5.85 -10.32 -5.14
CA GLN A 53 -4.53 -10.84 -4.76
C GLN A 53 -3.41 -10.11 -5.51
N TRP A 54 -3.59 -9.89 -6.82
CA TRP A 54 -2.66 -9.09 -7.62
C TRP A 54 -2.47 -7.67 -7.06
N LEU A 55 -3.55 -7.02 -6.62
CA LEU A 55 -3.48 -5.68 -6.06
C LEU A 55 -2.70 -5.66 -4.74
N LEU A 56 -2.97 -6.62 -3.85
CA LEU A 56 -2.28 -6.75 -2.57
C LEU A 56 -0.79 -7.06 -2.78
N ASP A 57 -0.46 -7.98 -3.68
CA ASP A 57 0.92 -8.32 -4.03
C ASP A 57 1.68 -7.11 -4.58
N LYS A 58 1.07 -6.34 -5.49
CA LYS A 58 1.65 -5.10 -6.01
C LYS A 58 1.93 -4.08 -4.91
N CYS A 59 1.05 -4.01 -3.91
CA CYS A 59 1.22 -3.14 -2.76
C CYS A 59 2.10 -3.76 -1.66
N GLY A 60 2.74 -4.92 -1.87
CA GLY A 60 3.57 -5.58 -0.87
C GLY A 60 2.79 -6.00 0.37
N ASN A 61 1.56 -6.49 0.18
CA ASN A 61 0.63 -6.93 1.22
C ASN A 61 0.30 -5.87 2.28
N ARG A 62 0.40 -4.59 1.91
CA ARG A 62 -0.03 -3.48 2.77
C ARG A 62 -1.49 -3.19 2.58
N TYR A 63 -2.28 -3.50 3.60
CA TYR A 63 -3.67 -3.09 3.71
C TYR A 63 -4.00 -2.66 5.14
N HIS A 64 -5.13 -1.98 5.30
CA HIS A 64 -5.69 -1.60 6.58
C HIS A 64 -7.21 -1.68 6.53
N VAL A 65 -7.84 -1.93 7.67
CA VAL A 65 -9.30 -2.09 7.79
C VAL A 65 -9.84 -0.96 8.66
N LEU A 66 -10.80 -0.20 8.14
CA LEU A 66 -11.52 0.83 8.89
C LEU A 66 -12.95 0.36 9.15
N ASN A 67 -13.38 0.41 10.40
CA ASN A 67 -14.76 0.13 10.79
C ASN A 67 -15.55 1.43 10.94
N PHE A 68 -16.50 1.68 10.04
CA PHE A 68 -17.25 2.93 10.00
C PHE A 68 -18.39 3.03 11.03
N LYS A 69 -18.69 1.93 11.75
CA LYS A 69 -19.66 1.92 12.86
C LYS A 69 -19.08 2.49 14.14
N ASP A 70 -17.82 2.16 14.42
CA ASP A 70 -17.15 2.60 15.65
C ASP A 70 -16.43 3.92 15.42
N ARG A 71 -17.24 4.97 15.21
CA ARG A 71 -16.71 6.34 15.00
C ARG A 71 -16.10 6.94 16.27
N SER A 72 -16.28 6.30 17.41
CA SER A 72 -15.66 6.67 18.68
C SER A 72 -14.23 6.15 18.82
N ASP A 73 -13.85 5.18 17.99
CA ASP A 73 -12.56 4.52 18.08
C ASP A 73 -11.52 5.21 17.19
N ASP A 74 -10.90 6.25 17.73
CA ASP A 74 -9.80 6.98 17.10
C ASP A 74 -8.54 6.10 16.91
N THR A 75 -8.48 4.91 17.53
CA THR A 75 -7.31 4.03 17.42
C THR A 75 -7.10 3.50 16.00
N GLN A 76 -8.18 3.22 15.26
CA GLN A 76 -8.09 2.75 13.87
C GLN A 76 -7.47 3.82 12.96
N VAL A 77 -7.86 5.08 13.15
CA VAL A 77 -7.28 6.20 12.41
C VAL A 77 -5.81 6.39 12.79
N LYS A 78 -5.49 6.25 14.08
CA LYS A 78 -4.11 6.32 14.56
C LYS A 78 -3.22 5.22 13.97
N GLU A 79 -3.68 3.97 13.96
CA GLU A 79 -2.98 2.83 13.34
C GLU A 79 -2.77 3.02 11.84
N LEU A 80 -3.77 3.59 11.14
CA LEU A 80 -3.61 3.94 9.73
C LEU A 80 -2.50 4.98 9.53
N LEU A 81 -2.46 6.03 10.36
CA LEU A 81 -1.43 7.06 10.29
C LEU A 81 -0.03 6.48 10.59
N GLU A 82 0.11 5.65 11.61
CA GLU A 82 1.36 4.94 11.93
C GLU A 82 1.82 4.09 10.74
N LYS A 83 0.92 3.34 10.09
CA LYS A 83 1.23 2.53 8.90
C LYS A 83 1.64 3.38 7.68
N ILE A 84 1.08 4.58 7.53
CA ILE A 84 1.50 5.55 6.51
C ILE A 84 2.93 6.02 6.80
N GLU A 85 3.24 6.37 8.05
CA GLU A 85 4.58 6.80 8.45
C GLU A 85 5.62 5.70 8.22
N GLU A 86 5.31 4.45 8.60
CA GLU A 86 6.16 3.29 8.34
C GLU A 86 6.39 3.08 6.84
N THR A 87 5.33 3.17 6.03
CA THR A 87 5.41 3.07 4.58
C THR A 87 6.36 4.14 4.02
N VAL A 88 6.23 5.39 4.45
CA VAL A 88 7.11 6.46 4.01
C VAL A 88 8.56 6.22 4.46
N ALA A 89 8.77 5.79 5.70
CA ALA A 89 10.10 5.53 6.25
C ALA A 89 10.83 4.40 5.50
N GLN A 90 10.17 3.27 5.26
CA GLN A 90 10.74 2.13 4.51
C GLN A 90 11.17 2.52 3.09
N ASN A 91 10.41 3.41 2.44
CA ASN A 91 10.75 3.89 1.10
C ASN A 91 11.85 4.96 1.09
N ARG A 92 11.92 5.82 2.13
CA ARG A 92 13.05 6.75 2.31
C ARG A 92 14.36 6.00 2.49
N VAL A 93 14.37 4.90 3.24
CA VAL A 93 15.56 4.06 3.43
C VAL A 93 16.03 3.47 2.09
N LYS A 94 15.11 2.96 1.24
CA LYS A 94 15.46 2.51 -0.12
C LYS A 94 16.11 3.62 -0.96
N LEU A 95 15.64 4.86 -0.84
CA LEU A 95 16.23 6.01 -1.54
C LEU A 95 17.66 6.32 -1.03
N THR A 96 17.90 6.19 0.28
CA THR A 96 19.22 6.42 0.88
C THR A 96 20.24 5.32 0.58
N SER A 97 19.81 4.07 0.37
CA SER A 97 20.72 2.95 0.02
C SER A 97 21.35 3.08 -1.38
N VAL A 98 20.88 3.99 -2.23
CA VAL A 98 21.46 4.26 -3.56
C VAL A 98 22.69 5.19 -3.48
N LEU A 99 23.02 5.73 -2.30
CA LEU A 99 24.21 6.55 -2.10
C LEU A 99 25.42 5.63 -1.84
N SER A 100 26.11 5.20 -2.91
CA SER A 100 27.40 4.53 -2.76
C SER A 100 28.43 5.54 -2.22
N LEU A 101 29.02 5.26 -1.06
CA LEU A 101 30.15 6.03 -0.51
C LEU A 101 31.34 5.92 -1.47
N VAL A 102 31.72 7.02 -2.14
CA VAL A 102 33.00 7.08 -2.84
C VAL A 102 34.12 7.34 -1.81
N PRO A 103 35.35 6.84 -2.02
CA PRO A 103 36.46 6.97 -1.05
C PRO A 103 36.78 8.42 -0.63
N SER A 104 36.32 9.40 -1.39
CA SER A 104 36.51 10.83 -1.15
C SER A 104 35.50 11.47 -0.18
N GLY A 105 34.56 10.70 0.40
CA GLY A 105 33.57 11.22 1.36
C GLY A 105 32.51 12.15 0.76
N LEU A 106 32.46 12.29 -0.57
CA LEU A 106 31.50 13.13 -1.27
C LEU A 106 30.24 12.33 -1.62
N MET A 107 29.07 12.76 -1.16
CA MET A 107 27.80 12.16 -1.57
C MET A 107 27.42 12.68 -2.96
N ILE A 108 27.59 11.86 -4.00
CA ILE A 108 27.12 12.18 -5.35
C ILE A 108 25.78 11.47 -5.56
N PRO A 109 24.69 12.18 -5.92
CA PRO A 109 23.45 11.53 -6.32
C PRO A 109 23.72 10.71 -7.59
N LYS A 110 23.61 9.38 -7.51
CA LYS A 110 23.61 8.54 -8.70
C LYS A 110 22.22 8.62 -9.33
N CYS A 111 22.10 9.36 -10.44
CA CYS A 111 20.98 9.20 -11.34
C CYS A 111 21.07 7.79 -11.96
N CYS A 112 20.07 6.95 -11.72
CA CYS A 112 19.90 5.73 -12.50
C CYS A 112 19.49 6.17 -13.92
N GLY A 113 20.40 6.06 -14.90
CA GLY A 113 20.02 6.28 -16.31
C GLY A 113 21.04 6.91 -17.28
N LEU A 114 22.34 6.99 -16.98
CA LEU A 114 23.38 7.25 -17.98
C LEU A 114 24.53 6.26 -17.84
#